data_AF-A0A5D2HCX2-F1
#
_entry.id   AF-A0A5D2HCX2-F1
#
_cell.length_a   1.000
_cell.length_b   1.000
_cell.length_c   1.000
_cell.angle_alpha   90.00
_cell.angle_beta   90.00
_cell.angle_gamma   90.00
#
_symmetry.space_group_name_H-M   'P 1'
#
loop_
_entity.id
_entity.type
_entity.pdbx_description
1 polymer ?
#
loop_
_entity_poly.entity_id
_entity_poly.type
_entity_poly.pdbx_seq_one_letter_code
_entity_poly.pdbx_strand_id
1 'polypeptide(L)'
;MNYDILLQSDHWLSLNYSKTFITAISMSISDPSAAQTPLLDDTVDGCLDYKGRPVRRSSSGCWRSASFIIVVEIAERFAYYGISSNLITYLTGPLGESTATAAAQVNAWNGAASLLPLLGAFIADSFLGRYRTIILASLDYVLGIGLLALSATLSSISSSGGQNADDIALSSSLQFQVILFFFSLYLVAFAQGGHKPCVQAFGADQFDTQDAEECKAKSSFFNWWYFVRNRKTSYSAIAAEEEARGILATESSKQFKFLNKALLAPDGSKEQGEVCSIREVEEAKAVIRLAPIWATSLTYAIVFAQSSTFFTKQGATMDRSTATGFEIPAASLQSFISLSIVLFIPIYDRIFVPLTRALTGEPAGITLLQRIGSGMVISTISLVIAAVVEMRRLKIAEEHGLIDKPIVVVPMSIWWLVPQYALYGLADVFTMVGLQEFFYDQMPNELRSVGLALYLSIFGVGSFLSSFLISAIENLTSRDGRDSWFANNLNRAHLDYFYLLLAALSAVGLTLYVCCTKYYIYSRWGRTF
;
A
#
# COMPACT_ATOMS: atom_id res chain seq x y z
N MET A 1 -26.93 -39.85 0.22
CA MET A 1 -26.04 -40.20 1.35
C MET A 1 -25.02 -39.07 1.46
N ASN A 2 -25.24 -38.19 2.45
CA ASN A 2 -24.40 -37.10 2.98
C ASN A 2 -23.84 -36.01 2.05
N TYR A 3 -24.71 -35.07 1.65
CA TYR A 3 -24.34 -33.69 1.28
C TYR A 3 -24.43 -32.70 2.46
N ASP A 4 -24.90 -33.14 3.64
CA ASP A 4 -25.10 -32.29 4.83
C ASP A 4 -23.86 -32.13 5.72
N ILE A 5 -22.76 -32.85 5.47
CA ILE A 5 -21.56 -32.80 6.35
C ILE A 5 -20.58 -31.67 5.98
N LEU A 6 -20.60 -31.16 4.74
CA LEU A 6 -19.68 -30.08 4.30
C LEU A 6 -20.23 -28.67 4.52
N LEU A 7 -21.55 -28.48 4.55
CA LEU A 7 -22.17 -27.19 4.90
C LEU A 7 -22.17 -26.94 6.41
N GLN A 8 -22.11 -28.01 7.21
CA GLN A 8 -22.03 -27.89 8.67
C GLN A 8 -20.59 -27.55 9.13
N SER A 9 -19.53 -27.96 8.43
CA SER A 9 -18.15 -27.56 8.83
C SER A 9 -17.87 -26.07 8.64
N ASP A 10 -18.44 -25.42 7.61
CA ASP A 10 -18.21 -24.00 7.31
C ASP A 10 -18.99 -23.05 8.25
N HIS A 11 -20.18 -23.46 8.70
CA HIS A 11 -20.98 -22.69 9.66
C HIS A 11 -20.42 -22.78 11.10
N TRP A 12 -19.66 -23.84 11.40
CA TRP A 12 -18.93 -24.02 12.66
C TRP A 12 -17.61 -23.21 12.73
N LEU A 13 -17.02 -22.85 11.60
CA LEU A 13 -15.79 -22.04 11.56
C LEU A 13 -16.06 -20.57 11.88
N SER A 14 -17.11 -19.93 11.30
CA SER A 14 -17.39 -18.49 11.51
C SER A 14 -17.82 -18.13 12.94
N LEU A 15 -18.61 -19.00 13.58
CA LEU A 15 -19.03 -18.85 14.99
C LEU A 15 -17.90 -19.17 15.98
N ASN A 16 -16.91 -19.99 15.59
CA ASN A 16 -15.71 -20.18 16.39
C ASN A 16 -14.79 -18.97 16.34
N TYR A 17 -14.59 -18.26 15.23
CA TYR A 17 -13.66 -17.10 15.21
C TYR A 17 -14.02 -15.96 16.18
N SER A 18 -15.32 -15.67 16.39
CA SER A 18 -15.78 -14.70 17.41
C SER A 18 -15.62 -15.24 18.84
N LYS A 19 -15.88 -16.55 19.05
CA LYS A 19 -15.61 -17.21 20.33
C LYS A 19 -14.11 -17.28 20.60
N THR A 20 -13.26 -17.59 19.64
CA THR A 20 -11.80 -17.63 19.77
C THR A 20 -11.24 -16.26 20.14
N PHE A 21 -11.83 -15.16 19.68
CA PHE A 21 -11.46 -13.81 20.13
C PHE A 21 -11.81 -13.57 21.60
N ILE A 22 -13.03 -13.91 22.05
CA ILE A 22 -13.44 -13.78 23.46
C ILE A 22 -12.69 -14.79 24.35
N THR A 23 -12.40 -16.00 23.87
CA THR A 23 -11.66 -17.03 24.59
C THR A 23 -10.16 -16.73 24.63
N ALA A 24 -9.58 -16.13 23.58
CA ALA A 24 -8.19 -15.66 23.62
C ALA A 24 -8.01 -14.47 24.56
N ILE A 25 -8.99 -13.56 24.63
CA ILE A 25 -9.03 -12.49 25.63
C ILE A 25 -9.31 -13.04 27.04
N SER A 26 -10.17 -14.05 27.21
CA SER A 26 -10.46 -14.65 28.52
C SER A 26 -9.32 -15.54 29.03
N MET A 27 -8.58 -16.20 28.13
CA MET A 27 -7.35 -16.96 28.46
C MET A 27 -6.20 -16.04 28.86
N SER A 28 -6.24 -14.74 28.51
CA SER A 28 -5.30 -13.74 29.02
C SER A 28 -5.54 -13.36 30.49
N ILE A 29 -6.65 -13.84 31.13
CA ILE A 29 -7.08 -13.43 32.47
C ILE A 29 -7.03 -14.59 33.50
N SER A 30 -6.60 -15.79 33.12
CA SER A 30 -6.60 -16.95 34.03
C SER A 30 -5.19 -17.38 34.46
N ASP A 31 -4.95 -17.37 35.78
CA ASP A 31 -3.70 -17.74 36.47
C ASP A 31 -3.26 -19.20 36.21
N PRO A 32 -1.95 -19.51 36.22
CA PRO A 32 -1.46 -20.85 35.90
C PRO A 32 -1.39 -21.72 37.16
N SER A 33 -2.19 -22.79 37.18
CA SER A 33 -2.05 -23.87 38.15
C SER A 33 -2.02 -25.22 37.44
N ALA A 34 -0.84 -25.87 37.54
CA ALA A 34 -0.63 -27.30 37.77
C ALA A 34 0.19 -28.10 36.75
N ALA A 35 1.06 -28.92 37.36
CA ALA A 35 1.68 -30.17 36.94
C ALA A 35 2.99 -30.13 36.14
N GLN A 36 4.10 -30.38 36.87
CA GLN A 36 5.42 -30.69 36.36
C GLN A 36 5.49 -32.15 35.87
N THR A 37 6.00 -32.34 34.65
CA THR A 37 6.56 -33.62 34.13
C THR A 37 7.89 -33.31 33.39
N PRO A 38 8.85 -34.24 33.35
CA PRO A 38 10.28 -33.92 33.37
C PRO A 38 10.91 -33.62 32.00
N LEU A 39 11.72 -32.55 31.96
CA LEU A 39 12.91 -32.28 31.12
C LEU A 39 12.94 -32.86 29.69
N LEU A 40 12.05 -32.38 28.82
CA LEU A 40 12.46 -32.00 27.47
C LEU A 40 12.88 -30.53 27.55
N ASP A 41 14.00 -30.18 26.93
CA ASP A 41 14.54 -28.82 26.92
C ASP A 41 13.47 -27.87 26.34
N ASP A 42 12.75 -27.14 27.21
CA ASP A 42 11.66 -26.20 26.85
C ASP A 42 12.23 -24.92 26.22
N THR A 43 13.49 -24.96 25.76
CA THR A 43 14.17 -23.83 25.15
C THR A 43 14.01 -23.86 23.63
N VAL A 44 13.73 -22.70 23.06
CA VAL A 44 13.61 -22.54 21.61
C VAL A 44 15.02 -22.29 21.06
N ASP A 45 15.49 -23.22 20.23
CA ASP A 45 16.87 -23.21 19.74
C ASP A 45 17.14 -21.98 18.85
N GLY A 46 18.32 -21.36 19.03
CA GLY A 46 18.70 -20.13 18.31
C GLY A 46 17.95 -18.85 18.71
N CYS A 47 17.02 -18.89 19.67
CA CYS A 47 16.25 -17.72 20.13
C CYS A 47 16.72 -17.21 21.49
N LEU A 48 16.99 -15.90 21.57
CA LEU A 48 17.43 -15.23 22.80
C LEU A 48 16.41 -14.16 23.24
N ASP A 49 16.21 -14.03 24.55
CA ASP A 49 15.43 -12.94 25.13
C ASP A 49 16.18 -11.61 25.04
N TYR A 50 15.52 -10.50 25.41
CA TYR A 50 16.13 -9.16 25.41
C TYR A 50 17.36 -9.02 26.34
N LYS A 51 17.63 -10.01 27.20
CA LYS A 51 18.80 -10.12 28.09
C LYS A 51 19.86 -11.11 27.56
N GLY A 52 19.68 -11.65 26.35
CA GLY A 52 20.61 -12.60 25.73
C GLY A 52 20.52 -14.01 26.30
N ARG A 53 19.42 -14.39 26.95
CA ARG A 53 19.23 -15.72 27.56
C ARG A 53 18.38 -16.62 26.66
N PRO A 54 18.57 -17.95 26.69
CA PRO A 54 17.71 -18.88 25.96
C PRO A 54 16.23 -18.71 26.32
N VAL A 55 15.40 -18.72 25.30
CA VAL A 55 13.97 -18.42 25.37
C VAL A 55 13.20 -19.68 25.76
N ARG A 56 12.36 -19.61 26.80
CA ARG A 56 11.48 -20.73 27.20
C ARG A 56 10.12 -20.64 26.51
N ARG A 57 9.71 -21.72 25.84
CA ARG A 57 8.48 -21.78 25.03
C ARG A 57 7.22 -21.45 25.84
N SER A 58 7.13 -21.94 27.08
CA SER A 58 6.03 -21.66 28.01
C SER A 58 5.83 -20.18 28.38
N SER A 59 6.83 -19.32 28.16
CA SER A 59 6.87 -17.97 28.75
C SER A 59 6.96 -16.81 27.75
N SER A 60 7.15 -17.11 26.46
CA SER A 60 7.61 -16.14 25.47
C SER A 60 7.06 -16.43 24.06
N GLY A 61 6.96 -15.38 23.25
CA GLY A 61 6.42 -15.48 21.89
C GLY A 61 4.91 -15.71 21.84
N CYS A 62 4.47 -16.46 20.82
CA CYS A 62 3.08 -16.81 20.55
C CYS A 62 2.14 -15.60 20.44
N TRP A 63 0.84 -15.87 20.51
CA TRP A 63 -0.22 -14.85 20.45
C TRP A 63 -0.10 -13.76 21.51
N ARG A 64 0.49 -14.04 22.68
CA ARG A 64 0.67 -13.03 23.72
C ARG A 64 1.54 -11.89 23.22
N SER A 65 2.65 -12.18 22.54
CA SER A 65 3.50 -11.16 21.92
C SER A 65 2.94 -10.65 20.60
N ALA A 66 2.47 -11.55 19.72
CA ALA A 66 2.02 -11.19 18.39
C ALA A 66 0.80 -10.24 18.39
N SER A 67 -0.08 -10.33 19.40
CA SER A 67 -1.24 -9.44 19.51
C SER A 67 -0.85 -7.98 19.73
N PHE A 68 0.19 -7.70 20.53
CA PHE A 68 0.71 -6.34 20.70
C PHE A 68 1.26 -5.77 19.38
N ILE A 69 1.93 -6.61 18.61
CA ILE A 69 2.49 -6.24 17.30
C ILE A 69 1.37 -5.85 16.32
N ILE A 70 0.26 -6.60 16.32
CA ILE A 70 -0.94 -6.25 15.54
C ILE A 70 -1.54 -4.91 15.97
N VAL A 71 -1.64 -4.65 17.29
CA VAL A 71 -2.18 -3.38 17.80
C VAL A 71 -1.33 -2.20 17.35
N VAL A 72 0.00 -2.33 17.41
CA VAL A 72 0.92 -1.29 16.93
C VAL A 72 0.74 -1.05 15.43
N GLU A 73 0.60 -2.10 14.62
CA GLU A 73 0.31 -1.97 13.19
C GLU A 73 -1.02 -1.24 12.94
N ILE A 74 -2.09 -1.58 13.66
CA ILE A 74 -3.39 -0.91 13.54
C ILE A 74 -3.26 0.59 13.85
N ALA A 75 -2.60 0.93 14.95
CA ALA A 75 -2.41 2.31 15.38
C ALA A 75 -1.60 3.13 14.36
N GLU A 76 -0.50 2.56 13.85
CA GLU A 76 0.32 3.17 12.80
C GLU A 76 -0.51 3.43 11.53
N ARG A 77 -1.27 2.44 11.06
CA ARG A 77 -2.10 2.59 9.85
C ARG A 77 -3.16 3.66 10.01
N PHE A 78 -3.82 3.68 11.16
CA PHE A 78 -4.82 4.69 11.47
C PHE A 78 -4.21 6.10 11.41
N ALA A 79 -3.04 6.29 12.02
CA ALA A 79 -2.34 7.56 12.00
C ALA A 79 -1.89 7.96 10.57
N TYR A 80 -1.26 7.04 9.83
CA TYR A 80 -0.78 7.29 8.48
C TYR A 80 -1.91 7.70 7.53
N TYR A 81 -3.00 6.93 7.47
CA TYR A 81 -4.12 7.25 6.59
C TYR A 81 -4.90 8.49 7.07
N GLY A 82 -4.94 8.76 8.38
CA GLY A 82 -5.47 10.00 8.91
C GLY A 82 -4.72 11.23 8.40
N ILE A 83 -3.38 11.18 8.39
CA ILE A 83 -2.52 12.24 7.82
C ILE A 83 -2.71 12.29 6.31
N SER A 84 -2.52 11.17 5.60
CA SER A 84 -2.54 11.11 4.13
C SER A 84 -3.85 11.62 3.53
N SER A 85 -4.99 11.25 4.12
CA SER A 85 -6.30 11.62 3.60
C SER A 85 -6.63 13.11 3.75
N ASN A 86 -6.09 13.77 4.78
CA ASN A 86 -6.38 15.17 5.09
C ASN A 86 -5.26 16.14 4.65
N LEU A 87 -4.08 15.63 4.29
CA LEU A 87 -2.90 16.43 4.00
C LEU A 87 -3.16 17.50 2.93
N ILE A 88 -3.83 17.16 1.82
CA ILE A 88 -4.12 18.15 0.77
C ILE A 88 -5.02 19.29 1.25
N THR A 89 -5.98 19.00 2.12
CA THR A 89 -6.88 20.00 2.71
C THR A 89 -6.10 20.92 3.66
N TYR A 90 -5.17 20.35 4.44
CA TYR A 90 -4.33 21.14 5.34
C TYR A 90 -3.35 22.06 4.58
N LEU A 91 -2.72 21.54 3.53
CA LEU A 91 -1.80 22.32 2.69
C LEU A 91 -2.54 23.47 1.98
N THR A 92 -3.69 23.19 1.36
CA THR A 92 -4.42 24.21 0.59
C THR A 92 -5.27 25.18 1.44
N GLY A 93 -5.59 24.80 2.68
CA GLY A 93 -6.35 25.64 3.61
C GLY A 93 -5.40 26.39 4.56
N PRO A 94 -5.13 25.86 5.76
CA PRO A 94 -4.27 26.49 6.77
C PRO A 94 -2.90 26.99 6.27
N LEU A 95 -2.19 26.24 5.41
CA LEU A 95 -0.88 26.67 4.89
C LEU A 95 -0.96 27.55 3.63
N GLY A 96 -2.14 27.67 3.02
CA GLY A 96 -2.36 28.55 1.85
C GLY A 96 -1.60 28.13 0.59
N GLU A 97 -1.15 26.89 0.48
CA GLU A 97 -0.44 26.38 -0.70
C GLU A 97 -1.38 26.31 -1.91
N SER A 98 -0.80 26.46 -3.11
CA SER A 98 -1.58 26.29 -4.34
C SER A 98 -2.10 24.86 -4.46
N THR A 99 -3.21 24.66 -5.16
CA THR A 99 -3.80 23.32 -5.32
C THR A 99 -2.84 22.36 -6.06
N ALA A 100 -2.09 22.86 -7.06
CA ALA A 100 -1.05 22.09 -7.74
C ALA A 100 0.12 21.74 -6.82
N THR A 101 0.66 22.74 -6.10
CA THR A 101 1.81 22.57 -5.19
C THR A 101 1.47 21.59 -4.08
N ALA A 102 0.29 21.73 -3.47
CA ALA A 102 -0.17 20.84 -2.40
C ALA A 102 -0.31 19.39 -2.88
N ALA A 103 -0.91 19.16 -4.05
CA ALA A 103 -1.03 17.82 -4.62
C ALA A 103 0.36 17.23 -4.95
N ALA A 104 1.27 18.03 -5.51
CA ALA A 104 2.64 17.61 -5.80
C ALA A 104 3.42 17.24 -4.53
N GLN A 105 3.25 17.99 -3.43
CA GLN A 105 3.88 17.73 -2.12
C GLN A 105 3.31 16.49 -1.44
N VAL A 106 1.98 16.28 -1.46
CA VAL A 106 1.33 15.05 -0.96
C VAL A 106 1.89 13.83 -1.69
N ASN A 107 2.02 13.93 -3.01
CA ASN A 107 2.57 12.86 -3.84
C ASN A 107 4.05 12.63 -3.56
N ALA A 108 4.85 13.68 -3.34
CA ALA A 108 6.25 13.53 -2.96
C ALA A 108 6.41 12.84 -1.59
N TRP A 109 5.56 13.17 -0.62
CA TRP A 109 5.56 12.52 0.69
C TRP A 109 5.14 11.05 0.60
N ASN A 110 4.05 10.73 -0.12
CA ASN A 110 3.63 9.34 -0.38
C ASN A 110 4.72 8.55 -1.11
N GLY A 111 5.41 9.19 -2.05
CA GLY A 111 6.55 8.64 -2.78
C GLY A 111 7.70 8.24 -1.86
N ALA A 112 8.14 9.18 -1.01
CA ALA A 112 9.18 8.95 -0.02
C ALA A 112 8.79 7.85 0.98
N ALA A 113 7.58 7.92 1.54
CA ALA A 113 7.06 6.96 2.52
C ALA A 113 6.94 5.53 1.96
N SER A 114 6.84 5.37 0.64
CA SER A 114 6.78 4.07 -0.05
C SER A 114 8.15 3.50 -0.44
N LEU A 115 9.18 4.35 -0.59
CA LEU A 115 10.54 3.93 -0.93
C LEU A 115 11.46 3.76 0.28
N LEU A 116 11.27 4.55 1.34
CA LEU A 116 12.03 4.43 2.58
C LEU A 116 12.01 3.04 3.23
N PRO A 117 10.96 2.20 3.09
CA PRO A 117 11.00 0.79 3.50
C PRO A 117 12.16 -0.02 2.93
N LEU A 118 12.65 0.31 1.72
CA LEU A 118 13.82 -0.34 1.13
C LEU A 118 15.07 -0.11 1.97
N LEU A 119 15.29 1.15 2.37
CA LEU A 119 16.40 1.55 3.21
C LEU A 119 16.23 1.01 4.64
N GLY A 120 15.01 1.10 5.19
CA GLY A 120 14.71 0.61 6.53
C GLY A 120 14.93 -0.90 6.69
N ALA A 121 14.53 -1.69 5.68
CA ALA A 121 14.80 -3.12 5.66
C ALA A 121 16.32 -3.42 5.64
N PHE A 122 17.05 -2.76 4.75
CA PHE A 122 18.51 -2.93 4.65
C PHE A 122 19.23 -2.61 5.97
N ILE A 123 18.87 -1.50 6.63
CA ILE A 123 19.48 -1.09 7.90
C ILE A 123 19.14 -2.09 9.01
N ALA A 124 17.90 -2.58 9.05
CA ALA A 124 17.45 -3.55 10.05
C ALA A 124 18.20 -4.88 9.94
N ASP A 125 18.33 -5.40 8.72
CA ASP A 125 18.97 -6.70 8.50
C ASP A 125 20.50 -6.62 8.60
N SER A 126 21.12 -5.48 8.26
CA SER A 126 22.58 -5.36 8.21
C SER A 126 23.22 -4.87 9.52
N PHE A 127 22.54 -4.03 10.31
CA PHE A 127 23.18 -3.32 11.43
C PHE A 127 22.42 -3.36 12.74
N LEU A 128 21.12 -3.05 12.73
CA LEU A 128 20.37 -2.77 13.97
C LEU A 128 19.64 -3.99 14.54
N GLY A 129 19.26 -4.95 13.69
CA GLY A 129 18.31 -6.00 14.04
C GLY A 129 16.85 -5.48 14.07
N ARG A 130 15.90 -6.37 13.75
CA ARG A 130 14.47 -6.03 13.59
C ARG A 130 13.86 -5.34 14.81
N TYR A 131 14.07 -5.88 16.02
CA TYR A 131 13.47 -5.33 17.24
C TYR A 131 13.92 -3.89 17.53
N ARG A 132 15.22 -3.59 17.42
CA ARG A 132 15.74 -2.24 17.69
C ARG A 132 15.27 -1.24 16.64
N THR A 133 15.24 -1.64 15.37
CA THR A 133 14.68 -0.80 14.30
C THR A 133 13.22 -0.45 14.55
N ILE A 134 12.40 -1.40 15.01
CA ILE A 134 10.98 -1.15 15.33
C ILE A 134 10.85 -0.13 16.46
N ILE A 135 11.63 -0.28 17.54
CA ILE A 135 11.56 0.65 18.68
C ILE A 135 12.00 2.06 18.26
N LEU A 136 13.13 2.20 17.57
CA LEU A 136 13.60 3.50 17.08
C LEU A 136 12.60 4.14 16.13
N ALA A 137 12.09 3.37 15.16
CA ALA A 137 11.05 3.83 14.24
C ALA A 137 9.78 4.25 14.97
N SER A 138 9.34 3.53 16.01
CA SER A 138 8.14 3.88 16.78
C SER A 138 8.32 5.18 17.56
N LEU A 139 9.50 5.39 18.16
CA LEU A 139 9.84 6.64 18.84
C LEU A 139 9.87 7.81 17.87
N ASP A 140 10.50 7.64 16.71
CA ASP A 140 10.54 8.66 15.65
C ASP A 140 9.14 8.95 15.10
N TYR A 141 8.26 7.94 15.01
CA TYR A 141 6.88 8.12 14.56
C TYR A 141 6.06 8.96 15.54
N VAL A 142 6.15 8.65 16.84
CA VAL A 142 5.48 9.41 17.91
C VAL A 142 6.01 10.84 17.96
N LEU A 143 7.33 11.02 17.84
CA LEU A 143 7.95 12.34 17.75
C LEU A 143 7.44 13.10 16.53
N GLY A 144 7.40 12.46 15.35
CA GLY A 144 6.90 13.05 14.11
C GLY A 144 5.46 13.53 14.23
N ILE A 145 4.56 12.71 14.76
CA ILE A 145 3.16 13.11 14.98
C ILE A 145 3.06 14.22 16.03
N GLY A 146 3.84 14.15 17.11
CA GLY A 146 3.87 15.19 18.14
C GLY A 146 4.30 16.56 17.59
N LEU A 147 5.35 16.57 16.76
CA LEU A 147 5.82 17.79 16.09
C LEU A 147 4.84 18.29 15.02
N LEU A 148 4.14 17.38 14.32
CA LEU A 148 3.10 17.73 13.34
C LEU A 148 1.90 18.39 14.03
N ALA A 149 1.47 17.83 15.17
CA ALA A 149 0.42 18.40 16.00
C ALA A 149 0.83 19.79 16.55
N LEU A 150 2.07 19.92 17.02
CA LEU A 150 2.62 21.20 17.48
C LEU A 150 2.60 22.24 16.34
N SER A 151 3.07 21.88 15.14
CA SER A 151 3.03 22.74 13.97
C SER A 151 1.61 23.20 13.62
N ALA A 152 0.63 22.30 13.69
CA ALA A 152 -0.78 22.63 13.46
C ALA A 152 -1.35 23.60 14.51
N THR A 153 -0.99 23.43 15.79
CA THR A 153 -1.41 24.38 16.84
C THR A 153 -0.80 25.77 16.64
N LEU A 154 0.47 25.83 16.22
CA LEU A 154 1.14 27.09 15.88
C LEU A 154 0.44 27.78 14.69
N SER A 155 0.04 27.02 13.66
CA SER A 155 -0.74 27.56 12.53
C SER A 155 -2.06 28.18 12.96
N SER A 156 -2.78 27.52 13.88
CA SER A 156 -4.05 28.03 14.39
C SER A 156 -3.85 29.36 15.14
N ILE A 157 -2.81 29.46 15.96
CA ILE A 157 -2.49 30.68 16.72
C ILE A 157 -2.17 31.83 15.76
N SER A 158 -1.29 31.59 14.78
CA SER A 158 -0.91 32.58 13.76
C SER A 158 -2.11 33.09 12.95
N SER A 159 -3.08 32.23 12.65
CA SER A 159 -4.31 32.61 11.93
C SER A 159 -5.32 33.42 12.76
N SER A 160 -5.27 33.30 14.10
CA SER A 160 -6.19 33.98 15.04
C SER A 160 -5.67 35.32 15.56
N GLY A 161 -4.37 35.57 15.47
CA GLY A 161 -3.71 36.82 15.88
C GLY A 161 -3.84 37.91 14.82
N GLY A 162 -4.97 38.60 14.79
CA GLY A 162 -5.17 39.75 13.91
C GLY A 162 -4.31 40.97 14.31
N GLN A 163 -3.63 41.54 13.31
CA GLN A 163 -3.16 42.93 13.16
C GLN A 163 -2.62 43.60 14.43
N ASN A 164 -1.31 43.49 14.71
CA ASN A 164 -0.44 44.48 15.39
C ASN A 164 0.90 43.84 15.83
N ALA A 165 1.60 43.17 14.92
CA ALA A 165 2.97 42.67 15.18
C ALA A 165 3.85 42.98 13.97
N ASP A 166 5.10 43.38 14.21
CA ASP A 166 6.07 43.71 13.16
C ASP A 166 6.13 42.61 12.09
N ASP A 167 5.85 42.97 10.83
CA ASP A 167 5.71 42.04 9.69
C ASP A 167 6.90 41.08 9.51
N ILE A 168 8.08 41.46 10.01
CA ILE A 168 9.32 40.66 9.96
C ILE A 168 9.29 39.48 10.96
N ALA A 169 8.71 39.67 12.15
CA ALA A 169 8.60 38.61 13.16
C ALA A 169 7.53 37.57 12.78
N LEU A 170 6.41 38.02 12.19
CA LEU A 170 5.32 37.16 11.71
C LEU A 170 5.77 36.28 10.53
N SER A 171 6.49 36.86 9.56
CA SER A 171 7.02 36.12 8.41
C SER A 171 8.06 35.08 8.81
N SER A 172 8.94 35.39 9.76
CA SER A 172 9.92 34.45 10.32
C SER A 172 9.24 33.31 11.10
N SER A 173 8.18 33.62 11.86
CA SER A 173 7.38 32.63 12.59
C SER A 173 6.63 31.69 11.64
N LEU A 174 6.07 32.22 10.55
CA LEU A 174 5.40 31.43 9.51
C LEU A 174 6.38 30.52 8.77
N GLN A 175 7.57 31.01 8.40
CA GLN A 175 8.60 30.19 7.77
C GLN A 175 9.05 29.04 8.68
N PHE A 176 9.28 29.31 9.97
CA PHE A 176 9.62 28.27 10.94
C PHE A 176 8.51 27.22 11.06
N GLN A 177 7.25 27.65 11.11
CA GLN A 177 6.09 26.76 11.17
C GLN A 177 6.03 25.82 9.95
N VAL A 178 6.23 26.34 8.74
CA VAL A 178 6.24 25.54 7.50
C VAL A 178 7.42 24.56 7.49
N ILE A 179 8.61 24.99 7.90
CA ILE A 179 9.78 24.11 8.01
C ILE A 179 9.51 22.98 9.02
N LEU A 180 8.97 23.31 10.20
CA LEU A 180 8.63 22.33 11.23
C LEU A 180 7.56 21.35 10.72
N PHE A 181 6.57 21.83 9.97
CA PHE A 181 5.54 21.00 9.34
C PHE A 181 6.15 19.97 8.39
N PHE A 182 6.96 20.39 7.41
CA PHE A 182 7.56 19.45 6.47
C PHE A 182 8.59 18.54 7.14
N PHE A 183 9.40 19.06 8.06
CA PHE A 183 10.33 18.23 8.83
C PHE A 183 9.60 17.11 9.57
N SER A 184 8.53 17.43 10.31
CA SER A 184 7.73 16.44 11.03
C SER A 184 7.02 15.47 10.09
N LEU A 185 6.47 15.95 8.97
CA LEU A 185 5.82 15.12 7.95
C LEU A 185 6.79 14.10 7.34
N TYR A 186 8.02 14.51 7.00
CA TYR A 186 9.04 13.60 6.47
C TYR A 186 9.68 12.71 7.56
N LEU A 187 9.69 13.14 8.83
CA LEU A 187 10.06 12.29 9.95
C LEU A 187 9.08 11.12 10.12
N VAL A 188 7.77 11.35 9.96
CA VAL A 188 6.75 10.28 9.91
C VAL A 188 7.02 9.31 8.75
N ALA A 189 7.36 9.82 7.55
CA ALA A 189 7.70 8.96 6.41
C ALA A 189 8.96 8.11 6.66
N PHE A 190 9.97 8.68 7.31
CA PHE A 190 11.20 7.98 7.70
C PHE A 190 10.93 6.88 8.72
N ALA A 191 10.20 7.20 9.78
CA ALA A 191 9.78 6.24 10.80
C ALA A 191 9.00 5.07 10.19
N GLN A 192 8.08 5.35 9.27
CA GLN A 192 7.33 4.33 8.54
C GLN A 192 8.25 3.39 7.72
N GLY A 193 9.35 3.92 7.19
CA GLY A 193 10.37 3.15 6.47
C GLY A 193 11.00 2.04 7.32
N GLY A 194 11.29 2.31 8.59
CA GLY A 194 11.78 1.29 9.52
C GLY A 194 10.69 0.33 10.00
N HIS A 195 9.48 0.83 10.22
CA HIS A 195 8.36 0.06 10.78
C HIS A 195 7.85 -1.01 9.81
N LYS A 196 7.50 -0.62 8.57
CA LYS A 196 6.82 -1.48 7.58
C LYS A 196 7.49 -2.83 7.32
N PRO A 197 8.81 -2.91 7.02
CA PRO A 197 9.44 -4.19 6.72
C PRO A 197 9.68 -5.03 7.98
N CYS A 198 9.93 -4.39 9.13
CA CYS A 198 10.37 -5.08 10.34
C CYS A 198 9.21 -5.65 11.14
N VAL A 199 8.09 -4.92 11.29
CA VAL A 199 7.00 -5.31 12.21
C VAL A 199 6.30 -6.59 11.75
N GLN A 200 6.02 -6.71 10.44
CA GLN A 200 5.44 -7.92 9.89
C GLN A 200 6.35 -9.14 10.10
N ALA A 201 7.65 -8.98 9.82
CA ALA A 201 8.64 -10.05 9.99
C ALA A 201 8.77 -10.43 11.48
N PHE A 202 8.92 -9.44 12.35
CA PHE A 202 9.07 -9.63 13.79
C PHE A 202 7.83 -10.28 14.43
N GLY A 203 6.63 -9.97 13.94
CA GLY A 203 5.39 -10.63 14.35
C GLY A 203 5.34 -12.10 13.94
N ALA A 204 5.82 -12.42 12.73
CA ALA A 204 5.93 -13.80 12.26
C ALA A 204 7.01 -14.60 13.00
N ASP A 205 8.06 -13.93 13.49
CA ASP A 205 9.14 -14.52 14.28
C ASP A 205 8.69 -14.90 15.72
N GLN A 206 7.49 -14.52 16.14
CA GLN A 206 6.96 -14.91 17.46
C GLN A 206 6.49 -16.36 17.54
N PHE A 207 6.49 -17.10 16.42
CA PHE A 207 5.98 -18.45 16.34
C PHE A 207 7.07 -19.39 15.82
N ASP A 208 7.35 -20.46 16.58
CA ASP A 208 8.29 -21.51 16.22
C ASP A 208 7.74 -22.35 15.05
N THR A 209 8.51 -22.46 13.98
CA THR A 209 8.13 -23.25 12.79
C THR A 209 8.35 -24.74 12.96
N GLN A 210 9.15 -25.16 13.95
CA GLN A 210 9.41 -26.57 14.24
C GLN A 210 8.29 -27.20 15.08
N ASP A 211 7.44 -26.37 15.69
CA ASP A 211 6.26 -26.82 16.42
C ASP A 211 5.00 -26.81 15.53
N ALA A 212 4.28 -27.92 15.51
CA ALA A 212 3.11 -28.08 14.64
C ALA A 212 1.93 -27.15 15.03
N GLU A 213 1.76 -26.84 16.32
CA GLU A 213 0.68 -25.98 16.81
C GLU A 213 1.05 -24.50 16.61
N GLU A 214 2.28 -24.11 16.90
CA GLU A 214 2.76 -22.74 16.65
C GLU A 214 2.84 -22.43 15.14
N CYS A 215 3.16 -23.40 14.29
CA CYS A 215 3.14 -23.22 12.83
C CYS A 215 1.73 -22.95 12.28
N LYS A 216 0.70 -23.62 12.81
CA LYS A 216 -0.71 -23.29 12.53
C LYS A 216 -1.06 -21.90 13.05
N ALA A 217 -0.62 -21.56 14.26
CA ALA A 217 -0.85 -20.26 14.87
C ALA A 217 -0.22 -19.11 14.05
N LYS A 218 0.99 -19.30 13.52
CA LYS A 218 1.68 -18.39 12.59
C LYS A 218 0.87 -18.14 11.33
N SER A 219 0.28 -19.20 10.76
CA SER A 219 -0.60 -19.08 9.59
C SER A 219 -1.84 -18.24 9.91
N SER A 220 -2.41 -18.42 11.11
CA SER A 220 -3.51 -17.60 11.61
C SER A 220 -3.10 -16.14 11.87
N PHE A 221 -1.89 -15.89 12.41
CA PHE A 221 -1.32 -14.54 12.54
C PHE A 221 -1.28 -13.82 11.20
N PHE A 222 -0.78 -14.47 10.16
CA PHE A 222 -0.78 -13.87 8.82
C PHE A 222 -2.21 -13.57 8.36
N ASN A 223 -3.16 -14.48 8.51
CA ASN A 223 -4.56 -14.21 8.14
C ASN A 223 -5.11 -12.96 8.85
N TRP A 224 -4.80 -12.77 10.14
CA TRP A 224 -5.19 -11.57 10.88
C TRP A 224 -4.45 -10.32 10.43
N TRP A 225 -3.14 -10.41 10.21
CA TRP A 225 -2.32 -9.32 9.67
C TRP A 225 -2.87 -8.84 8.31
N TYR A 226 -3.26 -9.79 7.47
CA TYR A 226 -3.90 -9.55 6.18
C TYR A 226 -5.30 -8.93 6.36
N PHE A 227 -6.14 -9.46 7.25
CA PHE A 227 -7.47 -8.89 7.55
C PHE A 227 -7.39 -7.44 8.03
N VAL A 228 -6.51 -7.15 9.00
CA VAL A 228 -6.25 -5.79 9.51
C VAL A 228 -5.81 -4.85 8.40
N ARG A 229 -5.03 -5.36 7.44
CA ARG A 229 -4.55 -4.60 6.27
C ARG A 229 -5.58 -4.55 5.12
N ASN A 230 -6.79 -5.08 5.29
CA ASN A 230 -7.80 -5.26 4.24
C ASN A 230 -7.28 -6.03 3.02
N ARG A 231 -6.50 -7.09 3.23
CA ARG A 231 -6.03 -7.98 2.16
C ARG A 231 -6.41 -9.40 2.52
N LYS A 232 -6.74 -10.24 1.53
CA LYS A 232 -6.94 -11.67 1.77
C LYS A 232 -5.73 -12.49 1.34
N THR A 233 -5.64 -13.64 1.98
CA THR A 233 -4.75 -14.76 1.75
C THR A 233 -4.95 -15.34 0.35
N SER A 234 -3.92 -15.33 -0.49
CA SER A 234 -3.87 -16.24 -1.65
C SER A 234 -3.34 -17.59 -1.20
N TYR A 235 -4.06 -18.64 -1.57
CA TYR A 235 -3.86 -20.02 -1.16
C TYR A 235 -2.56 -20.60 -1.74
N SER A 236 -1.56 -20.81 -0.89
CA SER A 236 -0.35 -21.57 -1.21
C SER A 236 -0.59 -23.08 -1.44
N ALA A 237 -1.84 -23.54 -1.35
CA ALA A 237 -2.23 -24.95 -1.53
C ALA A 237 -2.36 -25.38 -3.01
N ILE A 238 -2.51 -24.43 -3.93
CA ILE A 238 -2.64 -24.71 -5.37
C ILE A 238 -1.27 -24.99 -6.02
N ALA A 239 -0.20 -24.45 -5.43
CA ALA A 239 1.17 -24.64 -5.91
C ALA A 239 1.66 -26.10 -5.80
N ALA A 240 0.93 -26.98 -5.09
CA ALA A 240 1.26 -28.40 -4.96
C ALA A 240 0.71 -29.26 -6.12
N GLU A 241 -0.31 -28.80 -6.85
CA GLU A 241 -0.92 -29.57 -7.95
C GLU A 241 -0.28 -29.28 -9.32
N GLU A 242 0.42 -28.15 -9.46
CA GLU A 242 1.10 -27.74 -10.72
C GLU A 242 2.56 -28.22 -10.84
N GLU A 243 3.10 -28.82 -9.78
CA GLU A 243 4.47 -29.33 -9.70
C GLU A 243 4.71 -30.55 -10.63
N ALA A 244 3.65 -31.11 -11.22
CA ALA A 244 3.70 -32.32 -12.06
C ALA A 244 3.99 -32.10 -13.56
N ARG A 245 4.20 -30.86 -14.05
CA ARG A 245 4.49 -30.60 -15.48
C ARG A 245 5.83 -29.89 -15.71
N GLY A 246 6.91 -30.68 -15.68
CA GLY A 246 8.31 -30.25 -15.82
C GLY A 246 8.80 -29.84 -17.22
N ILE A 247 7.96 -29.22 -18.07
CA ILE A 247 8.32 -28.93 -19.48
C ILE A 247 8.71 -27.45 -19.74
N LEU A 248 8.50 -26.52 -18.79
CA LEU A 248 8.68 -25.07 -19.02
C LEU A 248 10.01 -24.45 -18.54
N ALA A 249 10.85 -25.16 -17.79
CA ALA A 249 12.10 -24.62 -17.24
C ALA A 249 13.17 -24.28 -18.32
N THR A 250 13.04 -24.84 -19.53
CA THR A 250 14.04 -24.71 -20.60
C THR A 250 13.86 -23.45 -21.46
N GLU A 251 12.67 -22.84 -21.47
CA GLU A 251 12.42 -21.59 -22.21
C GLU A 251 12.85 -20.34 -21.43
N SER A 252 12.63 -20.32 -20.11
CA SER A 252 13.03 -19.20 -19.25
C SER A 252 14.54 -18.93 -19.34
N SER A 253 15.37 -19.99 -19.31
CA SER A 253 16.84 -19.89 -19.39
C SER A 253 17.36 -19.24 -20.70
N LYS A 254 16.56 -19.24 -21.78
CA LYS A 254 16.94 -18.64 -23.08
C LYS A 254 16.79 -17.12 -23.14
N GLN A 255 16.06 -16.49 -22.22
CA GLN A 255 15.90 -15.03 -22.18
C GLN A 255 17.08 -14.38 -21.43
N PHE A 256 17.57 -13.25 -21.95
CA PHE A 256 18.74 -12.53 -21.39
C PHE A 256 20.05 -13.34 -21.35
N LYS A 257 20.35 -14.10 -22.42
CA LYS A 257 21.60 -14.86 -22.57
C LYS A 257 22.88 -14.04 -22.36
N PHE A 258 22.83 -12.72 -22.56
CA PHE A 258 23.99 -11.86 -22.33
C PHE A 258 24.49 -11.92 -20.88
N LEU A 259 23.62 -12.19 -19.90
CA LEU A 259 23.99 -12.34 -18.49
C LEU A 259 24.78 -13.64 -18.23
N ASN A 260 24.73 -14.62 -19.14
CA ASN A 260 25.56 -15.82 -19.04
C ASN A 260 27.06 -15.48 -19.17
N LYS A 261 27.42 -14.28 -19.65
CA LYS A 261 28.82 -13.81 -19.61
C LYS A 261 29.36 -13.66 -18.19
N ALA A 262 28.50 -13.46 -17.18
CA ALA A 262 28.90 -13.41 -15.78
C ALA A 262 29.37 -14.78 -15.23
N LEU A 263 29.10 -15.86 -15.96
CA LEU A 263 29.60 -17.21 -15.66
C LEU A 263 31.02 -17.46 -16.18
N LEU A 264 31.56 -16.53 -16.99
CA LEU A 264 32.88 -16.66 -17.59
C LEU A 264 33.89 -15.92 -16.71
N ALA A 265 34.96 -16.62 -16.30
CA ALA A 265 36.10 -15.97 -15.64
C ALA A 265 36.78 -14.99 -16.64
N PRO A 266 37.35 -13.86 -16.18
CA PRO A 266 38.08 -12.96 -17.06
C PRO A 266 39.24 -13.71 -17.71
N ASP A 267 39.33 -13.65 -19.05
CA ASP A 267 40.39 -14.32 -19.80
C ASP A 267 41.77 -13.81 -19.38
N GLY A 268 42.47 -14.60 -18.56
CA GLY A 268 43.93 -14.54 -18.41
C GLY A 268 44.52 -13.91 -17.14
N SER A 269 43.74 -13.35 -16.20
CA SER A 269 44.30 -12.89 -14.92
C SER A 269 44.11 -13.93 -13.82
N LYS A 270 45.23 -14.43 -13.26
CA LYS A 270 45.28 -15.23 -12.03
C LYS A 270 44.93 -14.41 -10.78
N GLU A 271 43.85 -13.63 -10.82
CA GLU A 271 43.30 -12.99 -9.64
C GLU A 271 41.94 -13.57 -9.33
N GLN A 272 41.72 -13.83 -8.04
CA GLN A 272 40.55 -14.46 -7.44
C GLN A 272 39.29 -13.59 -7.61
N GLY A 273 38.80 -13.43 -8.83
CA GLY A 273 37.46 -12.92 -9.07
C GLY A 273 36.45 -14.04 -8.77
N GLU A 274 35.57 -13.84 -7.79
CA GLU A 274 34.41 -14.72 -7.58
C GLU A 274 33.59 -14.78 -8.87
N VAL A 275 33.58 -15.95 -9.52
CA VAL A 275 32.74 -16.21 -10.67
C VAL A 275 31.31 -16.43 -10.17
N CYS A 276 30.33 -15.73 -10.74
CA CYS A 276 28.93 -15.92 -10.37
C CYS A 276 28.49 -17.35 -10.67
N SER A 277 27.72 -17.94 -9.77
CA SER A 277 27.07 -19.23 -9.96
C SER A 277 25.93 -19.14 -10.98
N ILE A 278 25.59 -20.27 -11.60
CA ILE A 278 24.42 -20.38 -12.49
C ILE A 278 23.14 -19.94 -11.78
N ARG A 279 23.03 -20.25 -10.48
CA ARG A 279 21.89 -19.85 -9.65
C ARG A 279 21.77 -18.33 -9.58
N GLU A 280 22.84 -17.63 -9.20
CA GLU A 280 22.85 -16.16 -9.10
C GLU A 280 22.51 -15.48 -10.44
N VAL A 281 23.01 -16.03 -11.55
CA VAL A 281 22.70 -15.50 -12.90
C VAL A 281 21.22 -15.71 -13.26
N GLU A 282 20.62 -16.86 -12.93
CA GLU A 282 19.18 -17.10 -13.16
C GLU A 282 18.28 -16.28 -12.22
N GLU A 283 18.69 -16.06 -10.97
CA GLU A 283 18.03 -15.15 -10.03
C GLU A 283 18.03 -13.71 -10.56
N ALA A 284 19.17 -13.21 -11.04
CA ALA A 284 19.28 -11.88 -11.64
C ALA A 284 18.41 -11.74 -12.90
N LYS A 285 18.37 -12.77 -13.76
CA LYS A 285 17.47 -12.80 -14.92
C LYS A 285 16.01 -12.69 -14.50
N ALA A 286 15.60 -13.41 -13.46
CA ALA A 286 14.22 -13.38 -12.98
C ALA A 286 13.81 -11.99 -12.46
N VAL A 287 14.71 -11.29 -11.74
CA VAL A 287 14.49 -9.90 -11.32
C VAL A 287 14.31 -8.98 -12.55
N ILE A 288 15.19 -9.09 -13.55
CA ILE A 288 15.14 -8.27 -14.76
C ILE A 288 13.87 -8.55 -15.59
N ARG A 289 13.36 -9.80 -15.61
CA ARG A 289 12.09 -10.13 -16.28
C ARG A 289 10.90 -9.35 -15.72
N LEU A 290 10.93 -8.92 -14.46
CA LEU A 290 9.84 -8.13 -13.87
C LEU A 290 9.83 -6.67 -14.30
N ALA A 291 10.95 -6.13 -14.80
CA ALA A 291 11.07 -4.71 -15.11
C ALA A 291 10.00 -4.18 -16.10
N PRO A 292 9.61 -4.89 -17.18
CA PRO A 292 8.55 -4.42 -18.07
C PRO A 292 7.17 -4.37 -17.40
N ILE A 293 6.84 -5.35 -16.56
CA ILE A 293 5.58 -5.38 -15.80
C ILE A 293 5.59 -4.29 -14.74
N TRP A 294 6.71 -4.10 -14.05
CA TRP A 294 6.94 -3.01 -13.11
C TRP A 294 6.72 -1.64 -13.76
N ALA A 295 7.36 -1.39 -14.90
CA ALA A 295 7.31 -0.10 -15.59
C ALA A 295 5.90 0.23 -16.10
N THR A 296 5.22 -0.74 -16.71
CA THR A 296 3.84 -0.56 -17.20
C THR A 296 2.84 -0.34 -16.06
N SER A 297 3.12 -0.90 -14.88
CA SER A 297 2.31 -0.70 -13.66
C SER A 297 2.45 0.68 -13.03
N LEU A 298 3.45 1.48 -13.42
CA LEU A 298 3.58 2.87 -12.96
C LEU A 298 2.37 3.73 -13.37
N THR A 299 1.70 3.38 -14.47
CA THR A 299 0.49 4.08 -14.90
C THR A 299 -0.63 3.96 -13.87
N TYR A 300 -0.85 2.76 -13.31
CA TYR A 300 -1.78 2.56 -12.19
C TYR A 300 -1.36 3.36 -10.95
N ALA A 301 -0.06 3.38 -10.64
CA ALA A 301 0.45 4.12 -9.48
C ALA A 301 0.27 5.64 -9.59
N ILE A 302 0.31 6.22 -10.80
CA ILE A 302 -0.06 7.62 -11.01
C ILE A 302 -1.54 7.82 -10.67
N VAL A 303 -2.44 6.94 -11.14
CA VAL A 303 -3.87 7.02 -10.80
C VAL A 303 -4.07 6.88 -9.29
N PHE A 304 -3.28 6.03 -8.64
CA PHE A 304 -3.35 5.80 -7.20
C PHE A 304 -3.11 7.05 -6.37
N ALA A 305 -2.26 7.95 -6.85
CA ALA A 305 -1.98 9.20 -6.15
C ALA A 305 -3.18 10.19 -6.13
N GLN A 306 -4.23 9.97 -6.94
CA GLN A 306 -5.32 10.95 -7.10
C GLN A 306 -6.40 10.86 -6.01
N SER A 307 -6.58 9.68 -5.40
CA SER A 307 -7.67 9.44 -4.46
C SER A 307 -7.57 10.26 -3.17
N SER A 308 -6.33 10.51 -2.71
CA SER A 308 -6.05 11.33 -1.53
C SER A 308 -5.86 12.81 -1.86
N THR A 309 -5.67 13.15 -3.14
CA THR A 309 -5.44 14.51 -3.62
C THR A 309 -6.66 15.10 -4.33
N PHE A 310 -6.70 15.07 -5.66
CA PHE A 310 -7.71 15.80 -6.42
C PHE A 310 -9.12 15.25 -6.25
N PHE A 311 -9.31 13.95 -5.97
CA PHE A 311 -10.64 13.43 -5.64
C PHE A 311 -11.19 14.07 -4.36
N THR A 312 -10.33 14.24 -3.34
CA THR A 312 -10.67 14.93 -2.10
C THR A 312 -10.97 16.41 -2.35
N LYS A 313 -10.16 17.10 -3.17
CA LYS A 313 -10.37 18.52 -3.50
C LYS A 313 -11.65 18.75 -4.30
N GLN A 314 -11.96 17.87 -5.23
CA GLN A 314 -13.23 17.87 -5.95
C GLN A 314 -14.40 17.81 -4.97
N GLY A 315 -14.41 16.83 -4.07
CA GLY A 315 -15.47 16.66 -3.06
C GLY A 315 -15.58 17.82 -2.07
N ALA A 316 -14.49 18.53 -1.80
CA ALA A 316 -14.50 19.69 -0.89
C ALA A 316 -15.36 20.87 -1.41
N THR A 317 -15.58 20.95 -2.73
CA THR A 317 -16.38 22.03 -3.37
C THR A 317 -17.85 21.67 -3.57
N MET A 318 -18.25 20.45 -3.22
CA MET A 318 -19.60 19.94 -3.44
C MET A 318 -20.46 20.12 -2.19
N ASP A 319 -21.78 19.94 -2.31
CA ASP A 319 -22.66 19.92 -1.16
C ASP A 319 -22.44 18.63 -0.34
N ARG A 320 -21.92 18.82 0.87
CA ARG A 320 -21.58 17.77 1.83
C ARG A 320 -22.59 17.64 2.96
N SER A 321 -23.69 18.39 2.89
CA SER A 321 -24.75 18.33 3.89
C SER A 321 -25.53 17.03 3.78
N THR A 322 -25.88 16.46 4.93
CA THR A 322 -26.79 15.33 5.04
C THR A 322 -28.19 15.82 5.38
N ALA A 323 -29.20 14.96 5.18
CA ALA A 323 -30.59 15.25 5.56
C ALA A 323 -30.76 15.66 7.05
N THR A 324 -29.81 15.29 7.91
CA THR A 324 -29.80 15.61 9.35
C THR A 324 -28.99 16.86 9.71
N GLY A 325 -28.47 17.60 8.73
CA GLY A 325 -27.66 18.81 8.96
C GLY A 325 -26.20 18.54 9.36
N PHE A 326 -25.74 17.28 9.32
CA PHE A 326 -24.32 16.94 9.51
C PHE A 326 -23.55 17.14 8.20
N GLU A 327 -22.38 17.76 8.28
CA GLU A 327 -21.52 18.03 7.13
C GLU A 327 -20.40 16.99 7.03
N ILE A 328 -20.44 16.18 5.98
CA ILE A 328 -19.48 15.08 5.79
C ILE A 328 -18.11 15.68 5.40
N PRO A 329 -17.00 15.32 6.07
CA PRO A 329 -15.67 15.75 5.64
C PRO A 329 -15.32 15.14 4.26
N ALA A 330 -14.83 15.95 3.32
CA ALA A 330 -14.52 15.46 1.96
C ALA A 330 -13.53 14.28 1.96
N ALA A 331 -12.52 14.31 2.84
CA ALA A 331 -11.53 13.24 2.98
C ALA A 331 -12.15 11.89 3.40
N SER A 332 -13.29 11.89 4.09
CA SER A 332 -13.98 10.66 4.51
C SER A 332 -14.50 9.82 3.33
N LEU A 333 -14.59 10.39 2.12
CA LEU A 333 -14.92 9.62 0.92
C LEU A 333 -13.90 8.52 0.62
N GLN A 334 -12.65 8.66 1.07
CA GLN A 334 -11.64 7.60 0.94
C GLN A 334 -12.05 6.32 1.69
N SER A 335 -12.91 6.41 2.71
CA SER A 335 -13.46 5.22 3.37
C SER A 335 -14.28 4.34 2.43
N PHE A 336 -14.87 4.88 1.34
CA PHE A 336 -15.54 4.07 0.33
C PHE A 336 -14.57 3.15 -0.43
N ILE A 337 -13.29 3.51 -0.54
CA ILE A 337 -12.26 2.62 -1.09
C ILE A 337 -12.12 1.40 -0.16
N SER A 338 -11.95 1.63 1.14
CA SER A 338 -11.83 0.55 2.13
C SER A 338 -13.09 -0.31 2.19
N LEU A 339 -14.29 0.29 2.19
CA LEU A 339 -15.56 -0.44 2.17
C LEU A 339 -15.69 -1.28 0.89
N SER A 340 -15.32 -0.73 -0.25
CA SER A 340 -15.30 -1.45 -1.53
C SER A 340 -14.35 -2.66 -1.46
N ILE A 341 -13.14 -2.49 -0.93
CA ILE A 341 -12.19 -3.60 -0.74
C ILE A 341 -12.77 -4.69 0.17
N VAL A 342 -13.30 -4.32 1.34
CA VAL A 342 -13.92 -5.25 2.30
C VAL A 342 -15.09 -6.01 1.69
N LEU A 343 -15.88 -5.35 0.85
CA LEU A 343 -17.02 -5.95 0.15
C LEU A 343 -16.57 -6.89 -0.99
N PHE A 344 -15.67 -6.43 -1.85
CA PHE A 344 -15.33 -7.13 -3.08
C PHE A 344 -14.29 -8.23 -2.90
N ILE A 345 -13.48 -8.23 -1.84
CA ILE A 345 -12.56 -9.34 -1.54
C ILE A 345 -13.32 -10.67 -1.35
N PRO A 346 -14.31 -10.79 -0.45
CA PRO A 346 -15.10 -12.01 -0.31
C PRO A 346 -15.81 -12.42 -1.60
N ILE A 347 -16.35 -11.45 -2.35
CA ILE A 347 -16.99 -11.68 -3.65
C ILE A 347 -15.99 -12.27 -4.65
N TYR A 348 -14.77 -11.73 -4.69
CA TYR A 348 -13.71 -12.22 -5.55
C TYR A 348 -13.43 -13.71 -5.26
N ASP A 349 -13.17 -14.07 -4.01
CA ASP A 349 -12.76 -15.46 -3.73
C ASP A 349 -13.91 -16.47 -3.70
N ARG A 350 -15.11 -16.06 -3.28
CA ARG A 350 -16.24 -16.98 -3.10
C ARG A 350 -17.11 -17.10 -4.34
N ILE A 351 -17.09 -16.10 -5.21
CA ILE A 351 -17.95 -16.06 -6.40
C ILE A 351 -17.10 -16.01 -7.66
N PHE A 352 -16.23 -15.01 -7.79
CA PHE A 352 -15.47 -14.79 -9.02
C PHE A 352 -14.47 -15.92 -9.30
N VAL A 353 -13.67 -16.34 -8.30
CA VAL A 353 -12.65 -17.39 -8.47
C VAL A 353 -13.29 -18.74 -8.86
N PRO A 354 -14.31 -19.27 -8.15
CA PRO A 354 -14.95 -20.53 -8.55
C PRO A 354 -15.59 -20.46 -9.93
N LEU A 355 -16.26 -19.35 -10.26
CA LEU A 355 -16.91 -19.16 -11.55
C LEU A 355 -15.89 -19.11 -12.69
N THR A 356 -14.84 -18.31 -12.54
CA THR A 356 -13.79 -18.20 -13.56
C THR A 356 -12.98 -19.47 -13.69
N ARG A 357 -12.68 -20.18 -12.58
CA ARG A 357 -12.04 -21.50 -12.60
C ARG A 357 -12.86 -22.51 -13.42
N ALA A 358 -14.19 -22.49 -13.30
CA ALA A 358 -15.06 -23.36 -14.08
C ALA A 358 -15.02 -23.06 -15.59
N LEU A 359 -14.67 -21.82 -15.98
CA LEU A 359 -14.60 -21.38 -17.37
C LEU A 359 -13.20 -21.51 -17.98
N THR A 360 -12.15 -21.17 -17.23
CA THR A 360 -10.76 -21.11 -17.70
C THR A 360 -10.00 -22.41 -17.48
N GLY A 361 -10.42 -23.23 -16.50
CA GLY A 361 -9.66 -24.37 -16.02
C GLY A 361 -8.45 -24.00 -15.16
N GLU A 362 -8.19 -22.70 -14.93
CA GLU A 362 -7.07 -22.22 -14.12
C GLU A 362 -7.39 -22.35 -12.62
N PRO A 363 -6.49 -22.91 -11.80
CA PRO A 363 -6.73 -23.05 -10.36
C PRO A 363 -7.00 -21.72 -9.65
N ALA A 364 -6.34 -20.63 -10.03
CA ALA A 364 -6.61 -19.30 -9.47
C ALA A 364 -7.84 -18.60 -10.09
N GLY A 365 -8.54 -19.25 -11.03
CA GLY A 365 -9.64 -18.70 -11.81
C GLY A 365 -9.18 -17.85 -13.00
N ILE A 366 -8.28 -16.90 -12.76
CA ILE A 366 -7.56 -16.13 -13.79
C ILE A 366 -6.08 -16.03 -13.43
N THR A 367 -5.22 -15.76 -14.41
CA THR A 367 -3.78 -15.57 -14.12
C THR A 367 -3.54 -14.28 -13.35
N LEU A 368 -2.42 -14.19 -12.61
CA LEU A 368 -2.06 -12.96 -11.88
C LEU A 368 -1.92 -11.75 -12.81
N LEU A 369 -1.38 -11.94 -14.01
CA LEU A 369 -1.28 -10.88 -15.01
C LEU A 369 -2.66 -10.44 -15.53
N GLN A 370 -3.59 -11.38 -15.73
CA GLN A 370 -4.98 -11.04 -16.08
C GLN A 370 -5.68 -10.30 -14.95
N ARG A 371 -5.44 -10.69 -13.69
CA ARG A 371 -5.97 -10.01 -12.50
C ARG A 371 -5.49 -8.57 -12.44
N ILE A 372 -4.17 -8.35 -12.59
CA ILE A 372 -3.57 -7.01 -12.62
C ILE A 372 -4.14 -6.17 -13.77
N GLY A 373 -4.15 -6.70 -15.00
CA GLY A 373 -4.66 -5.98 -16.17
C GLY A 373 -6.15 -5.63 -16.06
N SER A 374 -6.97 -6.51 -15.48
CA SER A 374 -8.39 -6.24 -15.25
C SER A 374 -8.60 -5.08 -14.27
N GLY A 375 -7.80 -5.00 -13.20
CA GLY A 375 -7.85 -3.87 -12.28
C GLY A 375 -7.39 -2.56 -12.92
N MET A 376 -6.39 -2.59 -13.80
CA MET A 376 -5.97 -1.41 -14.59
C MET A 376 -7.05 -0.90 -15.54
N VAL A 377 -7.86 -1.79 -16.11
CA VAL A 377 -9.06 -1.41 -16.89
C VAL A 377 -10.07 -0.71 -15.99
N ILE A 378 -10.38 -1.29 -14.83
CA ILE A 378 -11.35 -0.74 -13.88
C ILE A 378 -10.90 0.65 -13.37
N SER A 379 -9.61 0.85 -13.10
CA SER A 379 -9.08 2.17 -12.71
C SER A 379 -9.21 3.20 -13.83
N THR A 380 -9.02 2.78 -15.08
CA THR A 380 -9.22 3.66 -16.25
C THR A 380 -10.70 4.09 -16.35
N ILE A 381 -11.64 3.16 -16.14
CA ILE A 381 -13.08 3.46 -16.11
C ILE A 381 -13.41 4.42 -14.96
N SER A 382 -12.81 4.22 -13.78
CA SER A 382 -12.98 5.13 -12.63
C SER A 382 -12.54 6.57 -12.98
N LEU A 383 -11.42 6.74 -13.68
CA LEU A 383 -10.97 8.07 -14.14
C LEU A 383 -11.92 8.71 -15.15
N VAL A 384 -12.46 7.93 -16.09
CA VAL A 384 -13.46 8.45 -17.04
C VAL A 384 -14.72 8.91 -16.29
N ILE A 385 -15.16 8.17 -15.28
CA ILE A 385 -16.28 8.57 -14.43
C ILE A 385 -15.94 9.84 -13.65
N ALA A 386 -14.75 9.93 -13.06
CA ALA A 386 -14.31 11.12 -12.34
C ALA A 386 -14.28 12.37 -13.25
N ALA A 387 -13.81 12.22 -14.49
CA ALA A 387 -13.85 13.27 -15.50
C ALA A 387 -15.29 13.70 -15.83
N VAL A 388 -16.19 12.76 -16.06
CA VAL A 388 -17.61 13.06 -16.35
C VAL A 388 -18.29 13.75 -15.17
N VAL A 389 -18.03 13.30 -13.93
CA VAL A 389 -18.55 13.94 -12.72
C VAL A 389 -18.00 15.36 -12.59
N GLU A 390 -16.73 15.57 -12.90
CA GLU A 390 -16.13 16.91 -12.85
C GLU A 390 -16.71 17.86 -13.91
N MET A 391 -16.88 17.40 -15.14
CA MET A 391 -17.55 18.18 -16.20
C MET A 391 -18.95 18.60 -15.77
N ARG A 392 -19.68 17.71 -15.09
CA ARG A 392 -21.00 18.05 -14.54
C ARG A 392 -20.91 19.08 -13.42
N ARG A 393 -19.96 18.94 -12.50
CA ARG A 393 -19.74 19.90 -11.41
C ARG A 393 -19.42 21.29 -11.94
N LEU A 394 -18.52 21.40 -12.91
CA LEU A 394 -18.13 22.66 -13.56
C LEU A 394 -19.33 23.30 -14.29
N LYS A 395 -20.11 22.52 -15.03
CA LYS A 395 -21.33 23.00 -15.69
C LYS A 395 -22.35 23.57 -14.70
N ILE A 396 -22.58 22.90 -13.57
CA ILE A 396 -23.51 23.38 -12.52
C ILE A 396 -22.96 24.69 -11.90
N ALA A 397 -21.64 24.77 -11.68
CA ALA A 397 -21.02 26.00 -11.16
C ALA A 397 -21.19 27.18 -12.12
N GLU A 398 -21.07 26.95 -13.43
CA GLU A 398 -21.34 27.94 -14.48
C GLU A 398 -22.81 28.37 -14.48
N GLU A 399 -23.75 27.43 -14.52
CA GLU A 399 -25.20 27.69 -14.54
C GLU A 399 -25.69 28.52 -13.34
N HIS A 400 -25.03 28.36 -12.18
CA HIS A 400 -25.34 29.09 -10.94
C HIS A 400 -24.51 30.37 -10.74
N GLY A 401 -23.65 30.75 -11.70
CA GLY A 401 -22.80 31.93 -11.59
C GLY A 401 -21.78 31.85 -10.44
N LEU A 402 -21.24 30.66 -10.19
CA LEU A 402 -20.30 30.37 -9.11
C LEU A 402 -18.83 30.30 -9.59
N ILE A 403 -18.56 30.53 -10.88
CA ILE A 403 -17.21 30.44 -11.47
C ILE A 403 -16.21 31.29 -10.69
N ASP A 404 -16.56 32.52 -10.33
CA ASP A 404 -15.67 33.47 -9.64
C ASP A 404 -15.77 33.40 -8.10
N LYS A 405 -16.47 32.40 -7.56
CA LYS A 405 -16.75 32.25 -6.13
C LYS A 405 -16.08 30.98 -5.57
N PRO A 406 -14.77 31.01 -5.24
CA PRO A 406 -14.00 29.82 -4.87
C PRO A 406 -14.44 29.14 -3.56
N ILE A 407 -15.10 29.88 -2.67
CA ILE A 407 -15.49 29.39 -1.33
C ILE A 407 -16.91 28.81 -1.35
N VAL A 408 -17.73 29.21 -2.32
CA VAL A 408 -19.15 28.83 -2.34
C VAL A 408 -19.27 27.40 -2.88
N VAL A 409 -19.96 26.55 -2.12
CA VAL A 409 -20.23 25.16 -2.52
C VAL A 409 -21.10 25.12 -3.77
N VAL A 410 -20.73 24.25 -4.71
CA VAL A 410 -21.54 23.95 -5.88
C VAL A 410 -22.75 23.13 -5.42
N PRO A 411 -23.98 23.46 -5.84
CA PRO A 411 -25.21 22.75 -5.44
C PRO A 411 -25.32 21.39 -6.15
N MET A 412 -24.35 20.53 -5.90
CA MET A 412 -24.23 19.17 -6.41
C MET A 412 -23.82 18.29 -5.25
N SER A 413 -24.61 17.24 -5.00
CA SER A 413 -24.38 16.37 -3.84
C SER A 413 -23.07 15.58 -3.94
N ILE A 414 -22.34 15.50 -2.83
CA ILE A 414 -21.10 14.72 -2.70
C ILE A 414 -21.25 13.24 -3.08
N TRP A 415 -22.47 12.67 -3.01
CA TRP A 415 -22.75 11.28 -3.35
C TRP A 415 -22.45 10.92 -4.81
N TRP A 416 -22.38 11.90 -5.71
CA TRP A 416 -21.95 11.69 -7.11
C TRP A 416 -20.51 11.19 -7.23
N LEU A 417 -19.68 11.34 -6.20
CA LEU A 417 -18.31 10.83 -6.17
C LEU A 417 -18.22 9.35 -5.74
N VAL A 418 -19.25 8.77 -5.14
CA VAL A 418 -19.20 7.37 -4.68
C VAL A 418 -18.83 6.38 -5.79
N PRO A 419 -19.37 6.46 -7.03
CA PRO A 419 -19.02 5.53 -8.10
C PRO A 419 -17.52 5.49 -8.42
N GLN A 420 -16.85 6.64 -8.47
CA GLN A 420 -15.41 6.68 -8.79
C GLN A 420 -14.58 6.07 -7.66
N TYR A 421 -14.92 6.35 -6.39
CA TYR A 421 -14.25 5.78 -5.22
C TYR A 421 -14.51 4.27 -5.07
N ALA A 422 -15.74 3.80 -5.32
CA ALA A 422 -16.08 2.39 -5.23
C ALA A 422 -15.39 1.56 -6.32
N LEU A 423 -15.40 2.03 -7.58
CA LEU A 423 -14.67 1.39 -8.68
C LEU A 423 -13.16 1.42 -8.46
N TYR A 424 -12.65 2.50 -7.89
CA TYR A 424 -11.24 2.59 -7.54
C TYR A 424 -10.85 1.56 -6.47
N GLY A 425 -11.67 1.37 -5.43
CA GLY A 425 -11.47 0.28 -4.46
C GLY A 425 -11.60 -1.12 -5.06
N LEU A 426 -12.49 -1.32 -6.04
CA LEU A 426 -12.57 -2.58 -6.79
C LEU A 426 -11.30 -2.82 -7.62
N ALA A 427 -10.76 -1.77 -8.24
CA ALA A 427 -9.48 -1.84 -8.95
C ALA A 427 -8.33 -2.26 -8.02
N ASP A 428 -8.29 -1.78 -6.77
CA ASP A 428 -7.28 -2.18 -5.78
C ASP A 428 -7.33 -3.69 -5.45
N VAL A 429 -8.52 -4.28 -5.35
CA VAL A 429 -8.70 -5.74 -5.12
C VAL A 429 -8.05 -6.58 -6.23
N PHE A 430 -8.04 -6.06 -7.46
CA PHE A 430 -7.46 -6.72 -8.62
C PHE A 430 -5.98 -6.37 -8.79
N THR A 431 -5.65 -5.08 -8.96
CA THR A 431 -4.30 -4.62 -9.28
C THR A 431 -3.36 -4.69 -8.09
N MET A 432 -3.75 -4.13 -6.94
CA MET A 432 -2.83 -3.97 -5.81
C MET A 432 -2.50 -5.32 -5.17
N VAL A 433 -3.51 -6.18 -5.02
CA VAL A 433 -3.32 -7.57 -4.55
C VAL A 433 -2.57 -8.40 -5.60
N GLY A 434 -2.96 -8.30 -6.87
CA GLY A 434 -2.31 -9.02 -7.96
C GLY A 434 -0.83 -8.67 -8.13
N LEU A 435 -0.47 -7.39 -8.05
CA LEU A 435 0.93 -6.94 -8.11
C LEU A 435 1.73 -7.46 -6.90
N GLN A 436 1.18 -7.39 -5.69
CA GLN A 436 1.89 -7.91 -4.52
C GLN A 436 2.18 -9.41 -4.65
N GLU A 437 1.17 -10.19 -5.02
CA GLU A 437 1.29 -11.64 -5.21
C GLU A 437 2.25 -11.99 -6.35
N PHE A 438 2.11 -11.32 -7.49
CA PHE A 438 2.97 -11.53 -8.65
C PHE A 438 4.45 -11.25 -8.35
N PHE A 439 4.78 -10.09 -7.77
CA PHE A 439 6.17 -9.76 -7.47
C PHE A 439 6.77 -10.64 -6.36
N TYR A 440 5.93 -11.18 -5.48
CA TYR A 440 6.36 -12.14 -4.47
C TYR A 440 6.64 -13.52 -5.09
N ASP A 441 5.70 -14.06 -5.87
CA ASP A 441 5.76 -15.42 -6.41
C ASP A 441 6.80 -15.58 -7.52
N GLN A 442 7.07 -14.52 -8.28
CA GLN A 442 8.06 -14.57 -9.36
C GLN A 442 9.51 -14.46 -8.87
N MET A 443 9.72 -14.16 -7.59
CA MET A 443 11.03 -14.11 -6.97
C MET A 443 11.49 -15.50 -6.47
N PRO A 444 12.79 -15.80 -6.55
CA PRO A 444 13.35 -16.97 -5.89
C PRO A 444 13.14 -16.86 -4.37
N ASN A 445 13.14 -18.00 -3.67
CA ASN A 445 12.77 -18.08 -2.26
C ASN A 445 13.58 -17.08 -1.39
N GLU A 446 14.85 -16.92 -1.72
CA GLU A 446 15.83 -16.07 -1.04
C GLU A 446 15.60 -14.57 -1.29
N LEU A 447 14.95 -14.19 -2.40
CA LEU A 447 14.73 -12.79 -2.81
C LEU A 447 13.26 -12.35 -2.74
N ARG A 448 12.38 -13.10 -2.06
CA ARG A 448 10.96 -12.74 -1.93
C ARG A 448 10.73 -11.38 -1.26
N SER A 449 11.59 -10.99 -0.32
CA SER A 449 11.57 -9.66 0.30
C SER A 449 11.88 -8.56 -0.73
N VAL A 450 12.83 -8.80 -1.64
CA VAL A 450 13.16 -7.91 -2.77
C VAL A 450 11.97 -7.76 -3.71
N GLY A 451 11.19 -8.83 -3.94
CA GLY A 451 9.92 -8.77 -4.67
C GLY A 451 8.91 -7.78 -4.08
N LEU A 452 8.66 -7.88 -2.77
CA LEU A 452 7.76 -6.95 -2.07
C LEU A 452 8.28 -5.50 -2.09
N ALA A 453 9.59 -5.34 -1.98
CA ALA A 453 10.29 -4.07 -2.13
C ALA A 453 10.08 -3.45 -3.53
N LEU A 454 10.25 -4.23 -4.59
CA LEU A 454 9.99 -3.82 -5.98
C LEU A 454 8.51 -3.48 -6.20
N TYR A 455 7.59 -4.22 -5.59
CA TYR A 455 6.17 -3.88 -5.60
C TYR A 455 5.90 -2.52 -4.94
N LEU A 456 6.46 -2.25 -3.76
CA LEU A 456 6.29 -0.98 -3.07
C LEU A 456 6.90 0.19 -3.86
N SER A 457 8.01 -0.05 -4.56
CA SER A 457 8.66 0.99 -5.37
C SER A 457 7.82 1.44 -6.56
N ILE A 458 6.90 0.62 -7.07
CA ILE A 458 5.93 1.03 -8.10
C ILE A 458 5.13 2.26 -7.62
N PHE A 459 4.60 2.20 -6.40
CA PHE A 459 3.82 3.29 -5.81
C PHE A 459 4.69 4.49 -5.42
N GLY A 460 5.91 4.22 -4.97
CA GLY A 460 6.92 5.25 -4.69
C GLY A 460 7.25 6.09 -5.92
N VAL A 461 7.72 5.44 -6.97
CA VAL A 461 8.09 6.07 -8.24
C VAL A 461 6.87 6.67 -8.93
N GLY A 462 5.72 5.97 -8.92
CA GLY A 462 4.48 6.49 -9.50
C GLY A 462 3.98 7.77 -8.84
N SER A 463 4.15 7.92 -7.52
CA SER A 463 3.79 9.16 -6.82
C SER A 463 4.71 10.32 -7.23
N PHE A 464 6.03 10.09 -7.34
CA PHE A 464 6.94 11.12 -7.88
C PHE A 464 6.63 11.48 -9.33
N LEU A 465 6.30 10.49 -10.15
CA LEU A 465 5.90 10.74 -11.54
C LEU A 465 4.60 11.53 -11.62
N SER A 466 3.63 11.26 -10.73
CA SER A 466 2.42 12.08 -10.62
C SER A 466 2.73 13.50 -10.18
N SER A 467 3.64 13.70 -9.22
CA SER A 467 4.09 15.03 -8.78
C SER A 467 4.75 15.82 -9.92
N PHE A 468 5.60 15.14 -10.71
CA PHE A 468 6.21 15.70 -11.90
C PHE A 468 5.17 16.08 -12.96
N LEU A 469 4.20 15.20 -13.25
CA LEU A 469 3.13 15.46 -14.22
C LEU A 469 2.31 16.69 -13.81
N ILE A 470 1.91 16.79 -12.54
CA ILE A 470 1.18 17.96 -12.02
C ILE A 470 2.00 19.23 -12.20
N SER A 471 3.28 19.21 -11.80
CA SER A 471 4.16 20.38 -11.91
C SER A 471 4.40 20.81 -13.36
N ALA A 472 4.56 19.84 -14.27
CA ALA A 472 4.73 20.11 -15.70
C ALA A 472 3.47 20.72 -16.31
N ILE A 473 2.29 20.15 -16.02
CA ILE A 473 1.01 20.65 -16.53
C ILE A 473 0.70 22.04 -15.95
N GLU A 474 0.94 22.26 -14.65
CA GLU A 474 0.81 23.58 -14.03
C GLU A 474 1.63 24.63 -14.77
N ASN A 475 2.92 24.36 -15.00
CA ASN A 475 3.81 25.27 -15.71
C ASN A 475 3.47 25.46 -17.20
N LEU A 476 2.84 24.46 -17.84
CA LEU A 476 2.43 24.55 -19.24
C LEU A 476 1.11 25.30 -19.41
N THR A 477 0.16 25.13 -18.49
CA THR A 477 -1.21 25.64 -18.61
C THR A 477 -1.40 27.02 -17.98
N SER A 478 -0.58 27.39 -16.99
CA SER A 478 -0.54 28.75 -16.40
C SER A 478 0.16 29.80 -17.28
N ARG A 479 0.67 29.41 -18.46
CA ARG A 479 1.28 30.36 -19.42
C ARG A 479 0.26 31.38 -19.90
N ASP A 480 0.74 32.59 -20.14
CA ASP A 480 -0.04 33.73 -20.65
C ASP A 480 -1.12 34.26 -19.69
N GLY A 481 -1.00 33.98 -18.38
CA GLY A 481 -1.92 34.49 -17.36
C GLY A 481 -3.32 33.85 -17.39
N ARG A 482 -3.46 32.70 -18.05
CA ARG A 482 -4.68 31.88 -18.05
C ARG A 482 -4.76 31.02 -16.79
N ASP A 483 -5.99 30.66 -16.41
CA ASP A 483 -6.23 29.73 -15.31
C ASP A 483 -5.66 28.34 -15.66
N SER A 484 -4.80 27.83 -14.78
CA SER A 484 -4.23 26.48 -14.88
C SER A 484 -5.31 25.41 -14.75
N TRP A 485 -5.04 24.20 -15.26
CA TRP A 485 -5.85 23.01 -14.98
C TRP A 485 -6.02 22.74 -13.48
N PHE A 486 -5.11 23.24 -12.63
CA PHE A 486 -5.13 23.09 -11.18
C PHE A 486 -5.30 24.42 -10.45
N ALA A 487 -6.00 25.39 -11.05
CA ALA A 487 -6.26 26.68 -10.45
C ALA A 487 -6.80 26.56 -9.01
N ASN A 488 -6.38 27.46 -8.12
CA ASN A 488 -6.78 27.45 -6.71
C ASN A 488 -8.30 27.54 -6.54
N ASN A 489 -8.95 28.31 -7.42
CA ASN A 489 -10.38 28.26 -7.58
C ASN A 489 -10.75 27.06 -8.47
N LEU A 490 -11.20 25.97 -7.85
CA LEU A 490 -11.59 24.76 -8.57
C LEU A 490 -12.73 24.98 -9.58
N ASN A 491 -13.52 26.05 -9.47
CA ASN A 491 -14.57 26.35 -10.47
C ASN A 491 -14.00 26.94 -11.77
N ARG A 492 -12.73 27.40 -11.74
CA ARG A 492 -11.95 27.83 -12.90
C ARG A 492 -10.89 26.80 -13.32
N ALA A 493 -10.64 25.80 -12.47
CA ALA A 493 -9.74 24.70 -12.78
C ALA A 493 -10.38 23.74 -13.78
N HIS A 494 -9.55 22.92 -14.40
CA HIS A 494 -9.96 21.90 -15.37
C HIS A 494 -9.42 20.53 -14.97
N LEU A 495 -9.88 20.05 -13.80
CA LEU A 495 -9.55 18.70 -13.31
C LEU A 495 -10.12 17.61 -14.22
N ASP A 496 -11.19 17.90 -14.95
CA ASP A 496 -11.76 17.03 -15.98
C ASP A 496 -10.76 16.74 -17.10
N TYR A 497 -10.04 17.76 -17.59
CA TYR A 497 -8.97 17.57 -18.58
C TYR A 497 -7.82 16.74 -18.03
N PHE A 498 -7.46 16.95 -16.77
CA PHE A 498 -6.44 16.15 -16.11
C PHE A 498 -6.87 14.69 -15.96
N TYR A 499 -8.11 14.41 -15.52
CA TYR A 499 -8.62 13.04 -15.42
C TYR A 499 -8.74 12.35 -16.79
N LEU A 500 -9.13 13.07 -17.84
CA LEU A 500 -9.10 12.54 -19.20
C LEU A 500 -7.68 12.24 -19.70
N LEU A 501 -6.72 13.12 -19.41
CA LEU A 501 -5.32 12.89 -19.73
C LEU A 501 -4.79 11.63 -19.02
N LEU A 502 -5.10 11.48 -17.73
CA LEU A 502 -4.75 10.28 -16.99
C LEU A 502 -5.43 9.04 -17.56
N ALA A 503 -6.71 9.11 -17.94
CA ALA A 503 -7.41 7.99 -18.57
C ALA A 503 -6.77 7.59 -19.91
N ALA A 504 -6.37 8.56 -20.73
CA ALA A 504 -5.65 8.31 -21.97
C ALA A 504 -4.26 7.69 -21.73
N LEU A 505 -3.51 8.21 -20.75
CA LEU A 505 -2.21 7.66 -20.34
C LEU A 505 -2.37 6.23 -19.79
N SER A 506 -3.42 5.96 -19.01
CA SER A 506 -3.75 4.62 -18.52
C SER A 506 -4.14 3.67 -19.65
N ALA A 507 -4.86 4.12 -20.68
CA ALA A 507 -5.18 3.29 -21.85
C ALA A 507 -3.93 2.92 -22.67
N VAL A 508 -3.00 3.87 -22.86
CA VAL A 508 -1.69 3.60 -23.48
C VAL A 508 -0.87 2.65 -22.61
N GLY A 509 -0.81 2.91 -21.30
CA GLY A 509 -0.14 2.07 -20.31
C GLY A 509 -0.66 0.63 -20.30
N LEU A 510 -1.98 0.47 -20.35
CA LEU A 510 -2.66 -0.82 -20.44
C LEU A 510 -2.32 -1.55 -21.75
N THR A 511 -2.25 -0.83 -22.87
CA THR A 511 -1.86 -1.41 -24.16
C THR A 511 -0.43 -1.94 -24.10
N LEU A 512 0.50 -1.14 -23.54
CA LEU A 512 1.88 -1.55 -23.32
C LEU A 512 1.97 -2.72 -22.33
N TYR A 513 1.19 -2.69 -21.25
CA TYR A 513 1.08 -3.78 -20.29
C TYR A 513 0.67 -5.08 -20.97
N VAL A 514 -0.42 -5.07 -21.75
CA VAL A 514 -0.88 -6.24 -22.50
C VAL A 514 0.21 -6.75 -23.46
N CYS A 515 0.90 -5.85 -24.16
CA CYS A 515 2.04 -6.23 -24.99
C CYS A 515 3.15 -6.91 -24.16
N CYS A 516 3.55 -6.33 -23.02
CA CYS A 516 4.55 -6.91 -22.14
C CYS A 516 4.13 -8.29 -21.59
N THR A 517 2.87 -8.47 -21.22
CA THR A 517 2.37 -9.76 -20.69
C THR A 517 2.43 -10.88 -21.72
N LYS A 518 2.24 -10.59 -23.02
CA LYS A 518 2.37 -11.60 -24.09
C LYS A 518 3.78 -12.17 -24.22
N TYR A 519 4.79 -11.39 -23.83
CA TYR A 519 6.20 -11.80 -23.87
C TYR A 519 6.74 -12.18 -22.49
N TYR A 520 5.92 -12.12 -21.44
CA TYR A 520 6.33 -12.45 -20.10
C TYR A 520 6.31 -13.97 -19.90
N ILE A 521 7.45 -14.53 -19.50
CA ILE A 521 7.58 -15.96 -19.18
C ILE A 521 7.62 -16.10 -17.66
N TYR A 522 6.66 -16.85 -17.11
CA TYR A 522 6.59 -17.14 -15.68
C TYR A 522 7.83 -17.90 -15.20
N SER A 523 8.43 -17.41 -14.11
CA SER A 523 9.49 -18.12 -13.40
C SER A 523 8.85 -19.21 -12.54
N ARG A 524 9.28 -20.46 -12.69
CA ARG A 524 8.91 -21.58 -11.83
C ARG A 524 10.12 -22.01 -11.02
N TRP A 525 10.11 -21.72 -9.72
CA TRP A 525 11.15 -22.14 -8.78
C TRP A 525 10.78 -23.52 -8.23
N GLY A 526 11.53 -24.55 -8.61
CA GLY A 526 11.36 -25.88 -8.02
C GLY A 526 11.68 -25.82 -6.53
N ARG A 527 10.76 -26.24 -5.67
CA ARG A 527 11.04 -26.37 -4.24
C ARG A 527 11.87 -27.64 -4.04
N THR A 528 13.19 -27.50 -3.95
CA THR A 528 14.02 -28.51 -3.28
C THR A 528 13.68 -28.45 -1.79
N PHE A 529 12.86 -29.40 -1.35
CA PHE A 529 12.65 -29.70 0.07
C PHE A 529 13.89 -30.35 0.67
#